data_AF-A0A835JH48-F1
#
_entry.id   AF-A0A835JH48-F1
#
_cell.length_a   1.000
_cell.length_b   1.000
_cell.length_c   1.000
_cell.angle_alpha   90.00
_cell.angle_beta   90.00
_cell.angle_gamma   90.00
#
_symmetry.space_group_name_H-M   'P 1'
#
loop_
_entity.id
_entity.type
_entity.pdbx_description
1 polymer ?
#
loop_
_entity_poly.entity_id
_entity_poly.type
_entity_poly.pdbx_seq_one_letter_code
_entity_poly.pdbx_strand_id
1 'polypeptide(L)'
;MENFSKVTSETDVKRRLTMRFVKSLPSFNWDHAADYEAGDERDFPMLHPREMENFSKFLSETDVNWRLTLPMKFLKSLPSFNGGHAIEFEARDEMGKAWTFHCSVRRRGHPKPVITRGWMAFINSKKLKMGDRVSFFKYKNRATAETFYEVRAEKAIKIFGAVIGYAPC
;
A
#
# COMPACT_ATOMS: atom_id res chain seq x y z
N MET A 1 -6.80 -6.74 -41.26
CA MET A 1 -7.42 -7.14 -39.99
C MET A 1 -6.41 -8.00 -39.26
N GLU A 2 -5.77 -7.47 -38.23
CA GLU A 2 -5.07 -8.29 -37.23
C GLU A 2 -5.02 -7.47 -35.94
N ASN A 3 -5.92 -7.81 -35.02
CA ASN A 3 -5.90 -7.39 -33.64
C ASN A 3 -5.02 -8.38 -32.89
N PHE A 4 -3.90 -7.94 -32.35
CA PHE A 4 -3.13 -8.72 -31.38
C PHE A 4 -2.80 -7.89 -30.14
N SER A 5 -3.44 -8.30 -29.04
CA SER A 5 -2.94 -8.34 -27.66
C SER A 5 -2.38 -7.06 -27.02
N LYS A 6 -3.26 -6.38 -26.28
CA LYS A 6 -2.90 -5.62 -25.07
C LYS A 6 -2.39 -6.59 -24.00
N VAL A 7 -1.09 -6.89 -24.01
CA VAL A 7 -0.37 -7.33 -22.81
C VAL A 7 0.39 -6.11 -22.33
N THR A 8 -0.23 -5.32 -21.46
CA THR A 8 0.50 -4.26 -20.76
C THR A 8 1.37 -4.94 -19.72
N SER A 9 2.68 -4.89 -19.93
CA SER A 9 3.66 -5.46 -19.01
C SER A 9 3.56 -4.77 -17.65
N GLU A 10 3.97 -5.48 -16.59
CA GLU A 10 3.99 -4.95 -15.23
C GLU A 10 4.77 -3.63 -15.12
N THR A 11 5.79 -3.46 -15.97
CA THR A 11 6.57 -2.22 -16.09
C THR A 11 5.73 -1.06 -16.63
N ASP A 12 4.84 -1.31 -17.59
CA ASP A 12 3.97 -0.30 -18.19
C ASP A 12 2.84 0.13 -17.23
N VAL A 13 2.32 -0.83 -16.47
CA VAL A 13 1.35 -0.56 -15.39
C VAL A 13 2.01 0.23 -14.26
N LYS A 14 3.23 -0.15 -13.85
CA LYS A 14 4.03 0.60 -12.86
C LYS A 14 4.31 2.02 -13.32
N ARG A 15 4.74 2.21 -14.57
CA ARG A 15 4.97 3.53 -15.19
C ARG A 15 3.72 4.39 -15.23
N ARG A 16 2.55 3.81 -15.54
CA ARG A 16 1.27 4.54 -15.51
C ARG A 16 0.83 4.92 -14.09
N LEU A 17 1.01 4.03 -13.11
CA LEU A 17 0.66 4.30 -11.72
C LEU A 17 1.57 5.40 -11.13
N THR A 18 2.89 5.35 -11.40
CA THR A 18 3.82 6.39 -10.98
C THR A 18 3.46 7.74 -11.61
N MET A 19 3.15 7.75 -12.91
CA MET A 19 2.70 8.96 -13.62
C MET A 19 1.39 9.54 -13.03
N ARG A 20 0.42 8.70 -12.65
CA ARG A 20 -0.82 9.17 -12.00
C ARG A 20 -0.56 9.83 -10.65
N PHE A 21 0.39 9.33 -9.87
CA PHE A 21 0.73 9.90 -8.57
C PHE A 21 1.54 11.20 -8.70
N VAL A 22 2.51 11.26 -9.62
CA VAL A 22 3.32 12.48 -9.87
C VAL A 22 2.45 13.64 -10.35
N LYS A 23 1.41 13.38 -11.16
CA LYS A 23 0.41 14.39 -11.60
C LYS A 23 -0.43 15.00 -10.48
N SER A 24 -0.41 14.43 -9.28
CA SER A 24 -1.17 14.94 -8.13
C SER A 24 -0.38 15.88 -7.22
N LEU A 25 0.92 16.12 -7.49
CA LEU A 25 1.75 17.02 -6.71
C LEU A 25 1.71 18.46 -7.26
N PRO A 26 1.43 19.49 -6.43
CA PRO A 26 1.30 20.88 -6.89
C PRO A 26 2.56 21.52 -7.48
N SER A 27 3.73 20.91 -7.30
CA SER A 27 5.04 21.51 -7.61
C SER A 27 5.73 20.97 -8.87
N PHE A 28 5.09 20.06 -9.61
CA PHE A 28 5.71 19.44 -10.79
C PHE A 28 5.27 20.15 -12.07
N ASN A 29 6.15 20.98 -12.64
CA ASN A 29 5.90 21.69 -13.89
C ASN A 29 6.08 20.76 -15.10
N TRP A 30 5.00 20.54 -15.86
CA TRP A 30 4.96 19.61 -16.98
C TRP A 30 5.55 20.19 -18.28
N ASP A 31 5.77 21.50 -18.36
CA ASP A 31 6.19 22.19 -19.59
C ASP A 31 7.65 21.89 -19.99
N HIS A 32 8.44 21.28 -19.09
CA HIS A 32 9.84 20.91 -19.34
C HIS A 32 10.08 19.39 -19.38
N ALA A 33 9.02 18.57 -19.35
CA ALA A 33 9.16 17.11 -19.27
C ALA A 33 9.68 16.46 -20.58
N ALA A 34 9.56 17.16 -21.71
CA ALA A 34 9.96 16.67 -23.04
C ALA A 34 11.46 16.81 -23.33
N ASP A 35 12.17 17.62 -22.56
CA ASP A 35 13.60 17.92 -22.77
C ASP A 35 14.52 16.96 -22.00
N TYR A 36 13.95 16.04 -21.20
CA TYR A 36 14.70 15.04 -20.46
C TYR A 36 15.06 13.86 -21.37
N GLU A 37 16.23 13.92 -22.00
CA GLU A 37 16.78 12.81 -22.78
C GLU A 37 17.14 11.60 -21.90
N ALA A 38 16.87 10.40 -22.42
CA ALA A 38 16.92 9.12 -21.72
C ALA A 38 18.34 8.58 -21.44
N GLY A 39 19.32 9.45 -21.19
CA GLY A 39 20.75 9.13 -21.32
C GLY A 39 21.62 9.07 -20.06
N ASP A 40 21.20 9.60 -18.90
CA ASP A 40 22.01 9.51 -17.66
C ASP A 40 21.14 9.03 -16.49
N GLU A 41 21.35 7.78 -16.07
CA GLU A 41 20.70 7.18 -14.90
C GLU A 41 21.00 7.93 -13.59
N ARG A 42 21.93 8.90 -13.58
CA ARG A 42 22.28 9.72 -12.42
C ARG A 42 21.41 10.97 -12.22
N ASP A 43 20.64 11.38 -13.23
CA ASP A 43 19.74 12.56 -13.14
C ASP A 43 18.27 12.21 -12.87
N PHE A 44 17.94 10.93 -12.70
CA PHE A 44 16.62 10.48 -12.27
C PHE A 44 16.62 9.87 -10.85
N PRO A 45 16.94 10.64 -9.79
CA PRO A 45 16.77 10.19 -8.41
C PRO A 45 15.28 9.93 -8.05
N MET A 46 14.36 10.29 -8.94
CA MET A 46 12.91 10.14 -8.77
C MET A 46 12.34 8.83 -9.30
N LEU A 47 13.05 8.12 -10.19
CA LEU A 47 12.45 6.94 -10.84
C LEU A 47 12.64 5.65 -10.05
N HIS A 48 13.72 5.45 -9.28
CA HIS A 48 13.80 4.36 -8.28
C HIS A 48 14.87 4.60 -7.19
N PRO A 49 14.47 5.18 -6.04
CA PRO A 49 15.00 4.72 -4.77
C PRO A 49 13.90 4.76 -3.70
N ARG A 50 12.85 3.96 -3.91
CA ARG A 50 11.87 3.69 -2.85
C ARG A 50 12.23 2.36 -2.22
N GLU A 51 12.76 2.40 -1.00
CA GLU A 51 12.78 1.18 -0.19
C GLU A 51 11.34 0.83 0.14
N MET A 52 10.95 -0.39 -0.25
CA MET A 52 9.59 -0.88 -0.08
C MET A 52 9.60 -2.02 0.91
N GLU A 53 9.06 -1.76 2.10
CA GLU A 53 8.70 -2.80 3.05
C GLU A 53 7.20 -3.09 2.89
N ASN A 54 6.79 -4.35 2.89
CA ASN A 54 5.37 -4.69 2.78
C ASN A 54 5.00 -5.90 3.63
N PHE A 55 3.71 -6.02 3.88
CA PHE A 55 3.12 -7.30 4.20
C PHE A 55 1.79 -7.46 3.47
N SER A 56 1.43 -8.72 3.24
CA SER A 56 0.14 -9.11 2.73
C SER A 56 -0.46 -10.18 3.63
N LYS A 57 -1.79 -10.16 3.76
CA LYS A 57 -2.52 -11.11 4.60
C LYS A 57 -3.90 -11.40 4.02
N PHE A 58 -4.27 -12.68 3.98
CA PHE A 58 -5.65 -13.09 3.78
C PHE A 58 -6.43 -12.90 5.08
N LEU A 59 -7.56 -12.23 4.99
CA LEU A 59 -8.36 -11.87 6.16
C LEU A 59 -9.00 -13.12 6.77
N SER A 60 -8.70 -13.33 8.05
CA SER A 60 -9.41 -14.30 8.88
C SER A 60 -10.72 -13.70 9.40
N GLU A 61 -11.57 -14.55 9.98
CA GLU A 61 -12.79 -14.10 10.65
C GLU A 61 -12.51 -13.05 11.75
N THR A 62 -11.43 -13.23 12.52
CA THR A 62 -11.03 -12.25 13.53
C THR A 62 -10.65 -10.89 12.92
N ASP A 63 -10.01 -10.92 11.75
CA ASP A 63 -9.63 -9.69 11.07
C ASP A 63 -10.87 -8.96 10.57
N VAL A 64 -11.85 -9.65 9.97
CA VAL A 64 -13.06 -9.02 9.44
C VAL A 64 -13.95 -8.46 10.55
N ASN A 65 -14.04 -9.14 11.68
CA ASN A 65 -15.01 -8.79 12.73
C ASN A 65 -14.46 -7.83 13.79
N TRP A 66 -13.14 -7.75 13.97
CA TRP A 66 -12.58 -7.08 15.15
C TRP A 66 -11.37 -6.20 14.87
N ARG A 67 -10.27 -6.78 14.39
CA ARG A 67 -8.95 -6.12 14.39
C ARG A 67 -7.97 -6.79 13.45
N LEU A 68 -7.11 -6.00 12.81
CA LEU A 68 -6.02 -6.54 12.00
C LEU A 68 -4.79 -6.80 12.86
N THR A 69 -4.36 -8.05 12.91
CA THR A 69 -3.07 -8.40 13.52
C THR A 69 -1.96 -8.33 12.48
N LEU A 70 -0.95 -7.49 12.71
CA LEU A 70 0.17 -7.32 11.78
C LEU A 70 1.27 -8.38 12.03
N PRO A 71 1.98 -8.83 10.99
CA PRO A 71 3.19 -9.65 11.15
C PRO A 71 4.27 -8.89 11.92
N MET A 72 5.03 -9.59 12.78
CA MET A 72 6.12 -8.96 13.55
C MET A 72 7.20 -8.36 12.66
N LYS A 73 7.46 -8.96 11.48
CA LYS A 73 8.40 -8.41 10.50
C LYS A 73 8.04 -6.99 10.05
N PHE A 74 6.75 -6.65 10.04
CA PHE A 74 6.25 -5.33 9.65
C PHE A 74 6.23 -4.33 10.82
N LEU A 75 6.51 -4.77 12.06
CA LEU A 75 6.58 -3.87 13.21
C LEU A 75 7.67 -2.80 13.02
N LYS A 76 8.81 -3.17 12.43
CA LYS A 76 9.92 -2.25 12.10
C LYS A 76 9.55 -1.25 10.99
N SER A 77 8.55 -1.60 10.19
CA SER A 77 8.04 -0.78 9.11
C SER A 77 7.09 0.31 9.60
N LEU A 78 6.52 0.19 10.81
CA LEU A 78 5.62 1.17 11.38
C LEU A 78 6.36 2.46 11.81
N PRO A 79 5.64 3.59 11.92
CA PRO A 79 6.18 4.79 12.53
C PRO A 79 6.70 4.56 13.96
N SER A 80 7.62 5.42 14.39
CA SER A 80 8.14 5.41 15.76
C SER A 80 7.01 5.57 16.77
N PHE A 81 7.03 4.75 17.82
CA PHE A 81 6.09 4.84 18.93
C PHE A 81 6.46 5.95 19.94
N ASN A 82 7.60 6.63 19.76
CA ASN A 82 8.08 7.73 20.61
C ASN A 82 8.03 7.40 22.12
N GLY A 83 8.43 6.18 22.50
CA GLY A 83 8.40 5.69 23.89
C GLY A 83 7.02 5.21 24.36
N GLY A 84 5.97 5.42 23.57
CA GLY A 84 4.63 4.87 23.78
C GLY A 84 4.49 3.41 23.33
N HIS A 85 3.24 2.93 23.36
CA HIS A 85 2.87 1.57 22.93
C HIS A 85 1.75 1.58 21.88
N ALA A 86 1.34 2.77 21.43
CA ALA A 86 0.41 2.95 20.34
C ALA A 86 0.84 4.13 19.46
N ILE A 87 0.42 4.10 18.21
CA ILE A 87 0.63 5.13 17.20
C ILE A 87 -0.62 5.27 16.34
N GLU A 88 -0.82 6.45 15.79
CA GLU A 88 -1.71 6.66 14.65
C GLU A 88 -0.87 6.93 13.41
N PHE A 89 -1.27 6.35 12.28
CA PHE A 89 -0.61 6.58 11.01
C PHE A 89 -1.64 6.58 9.87
N GLU A 90 -1.38 7.41 8.86
CA GLU A 90 -2.19 7.46 7.65
C GLU A 90 -1.60 6.52 6.59
N ALA A 91 -2.46 5.74 5.95
CA ALA A 91 -2.14 5.03 4.71
C ALA A 91 -3.17 5.40 3.63
N ARG A 92 -2.70 5.63 2.41
CA ARG A 92 -3.59 5.93 1.27
C ARG A 92 -3.94 4.66 0.53
N ASP A 93 -5.17 4.55 0.07
CA ASP A 93 -5.56 3.43 -0.78
C ASP A 93 -5.25 3.65 -2.26
N GLU A 94 -5.54 2.65 -3.09
CA GLU A 94 -5.33 2.69 -4.54
C GLU A 94 -6.12 3.79 -5.26
N MET A 95 -7.14 4.37 -4.62
CA MET A 95 -7.91 5.51 -5.12
C MET A 95 -7.38 6.85 -4.56
N GLY A 96 -6.31 6.81 -3.76
CA GLY A 96 -5.74 7.98 -3.09
C GLY A 96 -6.47 8.41 -1.82
N LYS A 97 -7.49 7.66 -1.37
CA LYS A 97 -8.22 7.99 -0.14
C LYS A 97 -7.35 7.70 1.08
N ALA A 98 -7.21 8.68 1.95
CA ALA A 98 -6.51 8.56 3.21
C ALA A 98 -7.30 7.75 4.25
N TRP A 99 -6.61 6.84 4.93
CA TRP A 99 -7.14 6.03 6.03
C TRP A 99 -6.22 6.16 7.24
N THR A 100 -6.76 6.68 8.34
CA THR A 100 -6.04 6.76 9.62
C THR A 100 -6.24 5.48 10.41
N PHE A 101 -5.14 4.83 10.77
CA PHE A 101 -5.13 3.60 11.53
C PHE A 101 -4.45 3.80 12.88
N HIS A 102 -5.11 3.33 13.94
CA HIS A 102 -4.52 3.26 15.27
C HIS A 102 -3.92 1.86 15.49
N CYS A 103 -2.59 1.80 15.60
CA CYS A 103 -1.85 0.56 15.88
C CYS A 103 -1.32 0.57 17.31
N SER A 104 -1.48 -0.55 18.01
CA SER A 104 -0.94 -0.75 19.36
C SER A 104 -0.13 -2.03 19.45
N VAL A 105 0.86 -2.03 20.33
CA VAL A 105 1.73 -3.16 20.63
C VAL A 105 1.46 -3.61 22.07
N ARG A 106 1.40 -4.93 22.29
CA ARG A 106 1.21 -5.50 23.63
C ARG A 106 2.31 -5.03 24.58
N ARG A 107 1.93 -4.61 25.80
CA ARG A 107 2.86 -4.12 26.84
C ARG A 107 3.61 -5.23 27.58
N ARG A 108 3.07 -6.46 27.57
CA ARG A 108 3.63 -7.64 28.25
C ARG A 108 3.74 -8.80 27.26
N GLY A 109 4.82 -9.56 27.36
CA GLY A 109 5.09 -10.71 26.50
C GLY A 109 5.46 -10.30 25.07
N HIS A 110 5.09 -11.13 24.10
CA HIS A 110 5.45 -10.90 22.70
C HIS A 110 4.83 -9.60 22.16
N PRO A 111 5.63 -8.66 21.61
CA PRO A 111 5.20 -7.34 21.17
C PRO A 111 4.42 -7.44 19.85
N LYS A 112 3.21 -7.99 19.90
CA LYS A 112 2.36 -8.21 18.73
C LYS A 112 1.65 -6.90 18.34
N PRO A 113 1.93 -6.32 17.16
CA PRO A 113 1.19 -5.16 16.66
C PRO A 113 -0.22 -5.51 16.21
N VAL A 114 -1.17 -4.64 16.55
CA VAL A 114 -2.59 -4.79 16.24
C VAL A 114 -3.19 -3.43 15.87
N ILE A 115 -3.84 -3.37 14.72
CA ILE A 115 -4.66 -2.22 14.31
C ILE A 115 -6.09 -2.43 14.80
N THR A 116 -6.62 -1.45 15.53
CA THR A 116 -7.98 -1.50 16.09
C THR A 116 -8.86 -0.39 15.53
N ARG A 117 -8.57 0.88 15.84
CA ARG A 117 -9.35 2.02 15.32
C ARG A 117 -8.98 2.29 13.86
N GLY A 118 -9.97 2.71 13.07
CA GLY A 118 -9.86 2.88 11.61
C GLY A 118 -10.03 1.59 10.82
N TRP A 119 -9.71 0.43 11.41
CA TRP A 119 -9.77 -0.85 10.71
C TRP A 119 -11.19 -1.27 10.32
N MET A 120 -12.15 -1.25 11.24
CA MET A 120 -13.53 -1.63 10.93
C MET A 120 -14.19 -0.67 9.92
N ALA A 121 -13.83 0.62 9.97
CA ALA A 121 -14.28 1.59 8.97
C ALA A 121 -13.74 1.25 7.58
N PHE A 122 -12.47 0.84 7.48
CA PHE A 122 -11.86 0.37 6.25
C PHE A 122 -12.54 -0.91 5.71
N ILE A 123 -12.72 -1.93 6.56
CA ILE A 123 -13.42 -3.18 6.20
C ILE A 123 -14.81 -2.90 5.64
N ASN A 124 -15.61 -2.10 6.35
CA ASN A 124 -16.98 -1.79 5.96
C ASN A 124 -17.03 -1.00 4.65
N SER A 125 -16.16 0.00 4.49
CA SER A 125 -16.11 0.81 3.27
C SER A 125 -15.68 0.01 2.05
N LYS A 126 -14.71 -0.90 2.19
CA LYS A 126 -14.22 -1.77 1.11
C LYS A 126 -15.06 -3.05 0.96
N LYS A 127 -16.06 -3.25 1.82
CA LYS A 127 -16.95 -4.43 1.87
C LYS A 127 -16.16 -5.75 1.92
N LEU A 128 -15.10 -5.78 2.72
CA LEU A 128 -14.18 -6.91 2.78
C LEU A 128 -14.74 -8.07 3.60
N LYS A 129 -14.40 -9.29 3.20
CA LYS A 129 -14.87 -10.54 3.79
C LYS A 129 -13.72 -11.50 4.06
N MET A 130 -14.01 -12.59 4.77
CA MET A 130 -13.03 -13.63 5.04
C MET A 130 -12.49 -14.21 3.72
N GLY A 131 -11.18 -14.35 3.64
CA GLY A 131 -10.47 -14.81 2.44
C GLY A 131 -10.10 -13.71 1.44
N ASP A 132 -10.63 -12.49 1.58
CA ASP A 132 -10.10 -11.32 0.86
C ASP A 132 -8.67 -11.00 1.32
N ARG A 133 -7.92 -10.28 0.50
CA ARG A 133 -6.51 -9.96 0.76
C ARG A 133 -6.34 -8.48 1.06
N VAL A 134 -5.58 -8.16 2.10
CA VAL A 134 -5.14 -6.80 2.40
C VAL A 134 -3.63 -6.76 2.44
N SER A 135 -3.06 -5.73 1.81
CA SER A 135 -1.62 -5.51 1.77
C SER A 135 -1.30 -4.09 2.21
N PHE A 136 -0.30 -3.93 3.07
CA PHE A 136 0.25 -2.63 3.41
C PHE A 136 1.66 -2.50 2.86
N PHE A 137 1.97 -1.31 2.38
CA PHE A 137 3.28 -0.95 1.87
C PHE A 137 3.78 0.27 2.62
N LYS A 138 5.06 0.28 2.94
CA LYS A 138 5.82 1.44 3.38
C LYS A 138 6.80 1.78 2.28
N TYR A 139 6.78 3.02 1.84
CA TYR A 139 7.74 3.57 0.90
C TYR A 139 8.59 4.61 1.63
N LYS A 140 9.90 4.55 1.46
CA LYS A 140 10.82 5.59 1.91
C LYS A 140 11.45 6.26 0.69
N ASN A 141 11.28 7.57 0.56
CA ASN A 141 12.00 8.35 -0.44
C ASN A 141 13.45 8.52 0.03
N ARG A 142 14.43 7.97 -0.69
CA ARG A 142 15.85 8.12 -0.28
C ARG A 142 16.35 9.56 -0.34
N ALA A 143 15.83 10.39 -1.23
CA ALA A 143 16.28 11.78 -1.38
C ALA A 143 15.78 12.68 -0.25
N THR A 144 14.51 12.53 0.16
CA THR A 144 13.90 13.38 1.19
C THR A 144 13.83 12.72 2.57
N ALA A 145 14.17 11.43 2.67
CA ALA A 145 13.92 10.57 3.82
C ALA A 145 12.42 10.45 4.23
N GLU A 146 11.51 10.99 3.42
CA GLU A 146 10.08 10.97 3.70
C GLU A 146 9.50 9.56 3.58
N THR A 147 8.57 9.22 4.49
CA THR A 147 7.93 7.91 4.53
C THR A 147 6.45 8.02 4.22
N PHE A 148 5.96 7.16 3.33
CA PHE A 148 4.56 7.07 2.94
C PHE A 148 4.03 5.66 3.12
N TYR A 149 2.75 5.53 3.47
CA TYR A 149 2.08 4.24 3.59
C TYR A 149 0.95 4.11 2.58
N GLU A 150 0.82 2.92 2.03
CA GLU A 150 -0.27 2.53 1.13
C GLU A 150 -0.98 1.30 1.70
N VAL A 151 -2.30 1.26 1.55
CA VAL A 151 -3.13 0.10 1.88
C VAL A 151 -3.90 -0.35 0.64
N ARG A 152 -3.73 -1.60 0.24
CA ARG A 152 -4.47 -2.21 -0.88
C ARG A 152 -5.44 -3.25 -0.36
N ALA A 153 -6.62 -3.27 -0.96
CA ALA A 153 -7.65 -4.25 -0.66
C ALA A 153 -8.02 -4.99 -1.94
N GLU A 154 -7.99 -6.32 -1.89
CA GLU A 154 -8.31 -7.16 -3.04
C GLU A 154 -9.35 -8.22 -2.67
N LYS A 155 -10.42 -8.29 -3.45
CA LYS A 155 -11.49 -9.28 -3.27
C LYS A 155 -11.11 -10.61 -3.90
N ALA A 156 -11.39 -11.69 -3.19
CA ALA A 156 -11.24 -13.03 -3.74
C ALA A 156 -12.27 -13.27 -4.85
N ILE A 157 -11.80 -13.66 -6.04
CA ILE A 157 -12.63 -14.09 -7.17
C ILE A 157 -12.87 -15.59 -6.98
N LYS A 158 -14.15 -15.97 -6.85
CA LYS A 158 -14.55 -17.36 -6.61
C LYS A 158 -15.36 -17.92 -7.77
N ILE A 159 -14.99 -19.10 -8.25
CA ILE A 159 -15.78 -19.92 -9.19
C ILE A 159 -16.06 -21.24 -8.49
N PHE A 160 -17.35 -21.60 -8.36
CA PHE A 160 -17.79 -22.82 -7.66
C PHE A 160 -17.19 -22.99 -6.25
N GLY A 161 -17.03 -21.88 -5.52
CA GLY A 161 -16.45 -21.87 -4.15
C GLY A 161 -14.93 -21.91 -4.10
N ALA A 162 -14.24 -22.23 -5.19
CA ALA A 162 -12.79 -22.19 -5.30
C ALA A 162 -12.28 -20.78 -5.62
N VAL A 163 -11.24 -20.32 -4.94
CA VAL A 163 -10.57 -19.04 -5.24
C VAL A 163 -9.68 -19.21 -6.46
N ILE A 164 -9.92 -18.40 -7.50
CA ILE A 164 -9.16 -18.43 -8.76
C ILE A 164 -8.30 -17.19 -8.96
N GLY A 165 -8.47 -16.16 -8.14
CA GLY A 165 -7.75 -14.91 -8.27
C GLY A 165 -8.19 -13.84 -7.28
N TYR A 166 -7.61 -12.65 -7.43
CA TYR A 166 -7.86 -11.49 -6.58
C TYR A 166 -7.96 -10.23 -7.45
N ALA A 167 -8.90 -9.34 -7.14
CA ALA A 167 -9.09 -8.08 -7.86
C ALA A 167 -9.11 -6.87 -6.89
N PRO A 168 -8.47 -5.74 -7.23
CA PRO A 168 -8.52 -4.51 -6.42
C PRO A 168 -9.94 -4.02 -6.13
N CYS A 169 -10.12 -3.34 -4.98
CA CYS A 169 -11.41 -2.82 -4.50
C CYS A 169 -11.71 -1.39 -4.95
#